data_AF-A0A527H6L3-F1
#
_entry.id   AF-A0A527H6L3-F1
#
_cell.length_a   1.000
_cell.length_b   1.000
_cell.length_c   1.000
_cell.angle_alpha   90.00
_cell.angle_beta   90.00
_cell.angle_gamma   90.00
#
_symmetry.space_group_name_H-M   'P 1'
#
loop_
_entity.id
_entity.type
_entity.pdbx_description
1 polymer ?
#
loop_
_entity_poly.entity_id
_entity_poly.type
_entity_poly.pdbx_seq_one_letter_code
_entity_poly.pdbx_strand_id
1 'polypeptide(L)'
;MTIWSRTAAAFAVASLTLAFAGQSHATVFAAWQVANVPFGDTLNVRKYPSGASQKQAAYPNGTVLQMTGRCTGGINLLDIA
;
A
#
# COMPACT_ATOMS: atom_id res chain seq x y z
N MET A 1 -41.36 4.57 19.10
CA MET A 1 -40.05 5.25 19.23
C MET A 1 -40.24 6.73 18.96
N THR A 2 -39.84 7.60 19.88
CA THR A 2 -39.97 9.06 19.71
C THR A 2 -38.88 9.58 18.76
N ILE A 3 -39.08 10.77 18.20
CA ILE A 3 -38.15 11.37 17.23
C ILE A 3 -36.74 11.60 17.82
N TRP A 4 -36.68 11.77 19.15
CA TRP A 4 -35.46 11.86 19.96
C TRP A 4 -34.67 10.54 19.99
N SER A 5 -35.36 9.40 20.09
CA SER A 5 -34.69 8.09 20.04
C SER A 5 -34.11 7.79 18.65
N ARG A 6 -34.77 8.26 17.58
CA ARG A 6 -34.33 8.06 16.19
C ARG A 6 -33.11 8.92 15.85
N THR A 7 -33.09 10.16 16.34
CA THR A 7 -31.95 11.08 16.15
C THR A 7 -30.72 10.62 16.93
N ALA A 8 -30.90 10.18 18.18
CA ALA A 8 -29.80 9.59 18.97
C ALA A 8 -29.20 8.34 18.30
N ALA A 9 -30.04 7.45 17.76
CA ALA A 9 -29.58 6.26 17.05
C ALA A 9 -28.81 6.62 15.76
N ALA A 10 -29.31 7.57 14.98
CA ALA A 10 -28.63 8.03 13.76
C ALA A 10 -27.26 8.65 14.07
N PHE A 11 -27.16 9.44 15.13
CA PHE A 11 -25.89 10.00 15.60
C PHE A 11 -24.90 8.93 16.06
N ALA A 12 -25.38 7.92 16.81
CA ALA A 12 -24.53 6.82 17.25
C ALA A 12 -23.94 6.04 16.06
N VAL A 13 -24.76 5.73 15.06
CA VAL A 13 -24.31 5.05 13.84
C VAL A 13 -23.32 5.90 13.06
N ALA A 14 -23.60 7.19 12.86
CA ALA A 14 -22.70 8.09 12.14
C ALA A 14 -21.35 8.30 12.87
N SER A 15 -21.38 8.33 14.21
CA SER A 15 -20.16 8.46 15.03
C SER A 15 -19.29 7.21 14.92
N LEU A 16 -19.92 6.04 14.90
CA LEU A 16 -19.24 4.76 14.78
C LEU A 16 -18.59 4.60 13.40
N THR A 17 -19.28 4.99 12.32
CA THR A 17 -18.73 4.91 10.97
C THR A 17 -17.53 5.85 10.77
N LEU A 18 -17.57 7.07 11.32
CA LEU A 18 -16.43 7.99 11.28
C LEU A 18 -15.21 7.47 12.05
N ALA A 19 -15.42 6.78 13.18
CA ALA A 19 -14.33 6.22 13.98
C ALA A 19 -13.52 5.15 13.22
N PHE A 20 -14.17 4.38 12.33
CA PHE A 20 -13.52 3.34 11.54
C PHE A 20 -13.06 3.79 10.15
N ALA A 21 -13.68 4.83 9.58
CA ALA A 21 -13.31 5.36 8.26
C ALA A 21 -11.90 6.00 8.21
N GLY A 22 -11.37 6.43 9.35
CA GLY A 22 -10.07 7.11 9.46
C GLY A 22 -8.86 6.21 9.77
N GLN A 23 -9.04 4.90 9.98
CA GLN A 23 -7.94 4.01 10.31
C GLN A 23 -7.13 3.60 9.08
N SER A 24 -6.44 4.56 8.47
CA SER A 24 -5.33 4.25 7.56
C SER A 24 -4.11 3.87 8.40
N HIS A 25 -4.02 2.58 8.78
CA HIS A 25 -2.78 2.07 9.35
C HIS A 25 -1.68 2.26 8.30
N ALA A 26 -0.67 3.09 8.62
CA ALA A 26 0.56 3.10 7.86
C ALA A 26 1.06 1.66 7.79
N THR A 27 1.25 1.16 6.57
CA THR A 27 1.77 -0.19 6.36
C THR A 27 3.10 -0.26 7.11
N VAL A 28 3.23 -1.21 8.03
CA VAL A 28 4.49 -1.49 8.74
C VAL A 28 5.57 -1.59 7.68
N PHE A 29 6.64 -0.80 7.81
CA PHE A 29 7.76 -0.84 6.89
C PHE A 29 8.27 -2.27 6.79
N ALA A 30 7.99 -2.93 5.67
CA ALA A 30 8.56 -4.23 5.38
C ALA A 30 9.92 -3.99 4.75
N ALA A 31 10.97 -4.19 5.54
CA ALA A 31 12.33 -4.26 5.03
C ALA A 31 12.55 -5.64 4.40
N TRP A 32 13.01 -5.67 3.15
CA TRP A 32 13.34 -6.89 2.44
C TRP A 32 14.75 -6.78 1.86
N GLN A 33 15.58 -7.79 2.12
CA GLN A 33 16.94 -7.86 1.57
C GLN A 33 16.94 -8.60 0.24
N VAL A 34 17.58 -8.02 -0.77
CA VAL A 34 17.80 -8.69 -2.06
C VAL A 34 18.67 -9.92 -1.85
N ALA A 35 18.15 -11.08 -2.26
CA ALA A 35 18.82 -12.37 -2.13
C ALA A 35 18.57 -13.24 -3.38
N ASN A 36 19.39 -14.27 -3.54
CA ASN A 36 19.27 -15.31 -4.59
C ASN A 36 19.35 -14.78 -6.03
N VAL A 37 19.97 -13.63 -6.26
CA VAL A 37 20.33 -13.17 -7.61
C VAL A 37 21.66 -13.82 -8.03
N PRO A 38 21.81 -14.31 -9.28
CA PRO A 38 23.07 -14.86 -9.78
C PRO A 38 24.24 -13.89 -9.67
N PHE A 39 25.47 -14.42 -9.64
CA PHE A 39 26.68 -13.60 -9.60
C PHE A 39 26.79 -12.74 -10.86
N GLY A 40 27.02 -11.43 -10.69
CA GLY A 40 27.05 -10.45 -11.77
C GLY A 40 25.68 -9.90 -12.17
N ASP A 41 24.58 -10.44 -11.63
CA ASP A 41 23.21 -9.96 -11.87
C ASP A 41 22.70 -9.04 -10.76
N THR A 42 21.53 -8.43 -11.01
CA THR A 42 20.84 -7.53 -10.08
C THR A 42 19.32 -7.70 -10.12
N LEU A 43 18.65 -7.35 -9.02
CA LEU A 43 17.21 -7.13 -9.03
C LEU A 43 16.90 -5.80 -9.73
N ASN A 44 16.17 -5.86 -10.85
CA ASN A 44 15.77 -4.67 -11.60
C ASN A 44 14.43 -4.12 -11.09
N VAL A 45 14.40 -2.86 -10.68
CA VAL A 45 13.16 -2.12 -10.40
C VAL A 45 12.74 -1.35 -11.65
N ARG A 46 11.47 -1.45 -12.03
CA ARG A 46 10.94 -0.85 -13.27
C ARG A 46 9.87 0.19 -12.97
N LYS A 47 9.67 1.12 -13.91
CA LYS A 47 8.70 2.22 -13.78
C LYS A 47 7.25 1.74 -13.63
N TYR A 48 6.91 0.62 -14.27
CA TYR A 48 5.58 0.01 -14.25
C TYR A 48 5.71 -1.50 -14.02
N PRO A 49 4.68 -2.19 -13.49
CA PRO A 49 4.70 -3.63 -13.21
C PRO A 49 4.61 -4.48 -14.49
N SER A 50 5.60 -4.33 -15.37
CA SER A 50 5.70 -5.03 -16.65
C SER A 50 7.16 -5.29 -17.00
N GLY A 51 7.45 -6.48 -17.55
CA GLY A 51 8.79 -6.87 -17.99
C GLY A 51 9.35 -6.01 -19.15
N ALA A 52 8.48 -5.35 -19.93
CA ALA A 52 8.86 -4.45 -21.01
C ALA A 52 9.11 -3.00 -20.54
N SER A 53 8.72 -2.64 -19.31
CA SER A 53 8.86 -1.29 -18.79
C SER A 53 10.32 -0.91 -18.54
N GLN A 54 10.67 0.37 -18.68
CA GLN A 54 12.02 0.86 -18.44
C GLN A 54 12.53 0.52 -17.03
N LYS A 55 13.77 0.04 -16.94
CA LYS A 55 14.51 -0.14 -15.69
C LYS A 55 14.87 1.23 -15.10
N GLN A 56 14.59 1.43 -13.81
CA GLN A 56 14.86 2.67 -13.08
C GLN A 56 16.02 2.49 -12.09
N ALA A 57 16.15 1.30 -11.50
CA ALA A 57 17.24 0.97 -10.60
C ALA A 57 17.59 -0.52 -10.70
N ALA A 58 18.78 -0.87 -10.24
CA ALA A 58 19.32 -2.21 -10.21
C ALA A 58 20.04 -2.42 -8.88
N TYR A 59 19.67 -3.46 -8.14
CA TYR A 59 20.20 -3.73 -6.79
C TYR A 59 20.89 -5.09 -6.71
N PRO A 60 22.14 -5.18 -6.24
CA PRO A 60 22.82 -6.46 -6.02
C PRO A 60 22.30 -7.16 -4.76
N ASN A 61 22.68 -8.44 -4.60
CA ASN A 61 22.48 -9.18 -3.36
C ASN A 61 23.02 -8.41 -2.15
N GLY A 62 22.32 -8.49 -1.03
CA GLY A 62 22.67 -7.83 0.22
C GLY A 62 22.04 -6.45 0.41
N THR A 63 21.54 -5.82 -0.67
CA THR A 63 20.85 -4.52 -0.58
C THR A 63 19.57 -4.65 0.25
N VAL A 64 19.40 -3.82 1.26
CA VAL A 64 18.16 -3.75 2.05
C VAL A 64 17.23 -2.72 1.41
N LEU A 65 16.03 -3.15 1.02
CA LEU A 65 15.00 -2.33 0.42
C LEU A 65 13.84 -2.15 1.39
N GLN A 66 13.32 -0.93 1.47
CA GLN A 66 12.10 -0.62 2.21
C GLN A 66 10.91 -0.65 1.25
N MET A 67 9.94 -1.53 1.50
CA MET A 67 8.71 -1.55 0.72
C MET A 67 7.70 -0.58 1.32
N THR A 68 7.50 0.57 0.67
CA THR A 68 6.50 1.58 1.05
C THR A 68 5.23 1.52 0.20
N GLY A 69 5.01 0.42 -0.52
CA GLY A 69 3.87 0.25 -1.42
C GLY A 69 2.58 -0.19 -0.71
N ARG A 70 1.44 0.04 -1.37
CA ARG A 70 0.13 -0.50 -1.01
C ARG A 70 -0.29 -1.52 -2.07
N CYS A 71 -0.97 -2.60 -1.68
CA CYS A 71 -1.61 -3.49 -2.65
C CYS A 71 -2.71 -2.72 -3.39
N THR A 72 -2.55 -2.52 -4.70
CA THR A 72 -3.50 -1.73 -5.51
C THR A 72 -4.60 -2.57 -6.14
N GLY A 73 -4.58 -3.90 -5.99
CA GLY A 73 -5.62 -4.78 -6.52
C GLY A 73 -5.80 -4.73 -8.05
N GLY A 74 -4.76 -4.31 -8.78
CA GLY A 74 -4.82 -4.12 -10.23
C GLY A 74 -5.17 -2.70 -10.69
N ILE A 75 -5.40 -1.76 -9.75
CA ILE A 75 -5.57 -0.34 -10.08
C ILE A 75 -4.26 0.22 -10.66
N ASN A 76 -4.39 1.00 -11.73
CA ASN A 76 -3.28 1.72 -12.32
C ASN A 76 -2.74 2.76 -11.34
N LEU A 77 -1.42 2.78 -11.14
CA LEU A 77 -0.78 3.70 -10.20
C LEU A 77 -1.00 5.18 -10.57
N LEU A 78 -1.26 5.50 -11.84
CA LEU A 78 -1.60 6.87 -12.27
C LEU A 78 -3.00 7.31 -11.82
N ASP A 79 -3.84 6.38 -11.39
CA ASP A 79 -5.21 6.65 -10.94
C ASP A 79 -5.29 6.80 -9.40
N ILE A 80 -4.16 6.69 -8.69
CA ILE A 80 -4.07 6.85 -7.23
C ILE A 80 -3.75 8.32 -6.93
N ALA A 81 -4.72 9.04 -6.35
CA ALA A 81 -4.60 10.44 -5.93
C ALA A 81 -3.84 10.61 -4.61
#